data_AF-A0A258EZ44-F1
#
_entry.id   AF-A0A258EZ44-F1
#
_cell.length_a   1.000
_cell.length_b   1.000
_cell.length_c   1.000
_cell.angle_alpha   90.00
_cell.angle_beta   90.00
_cell.angle_gamma   90.00
#
_symmetry.space_group_name_H-M   'P 1'
#
loop_
_entity.id
_entity.type
_entity.pdbx_description
1 polymer ?
#
loop_
_entity_poly.entity_id
_entity_poly.type
_entity_poly.pdbx_seq_one_letter_code
_entity_poly.pdbx_strand_id
1 'polypeptide(L)'
;SIGVSDVFKAAGLDPIFLLSPTTPESRVERVAAAAGGFIYYVSLKGVTGSANLNMEEVAEKIATIRRHCTLPVGVGFGIRDAATAEAVARIADAVVVGSRIVNEIETSPESEVVNRVKTLVQDLRRGVDAASR
;
A
#
# COMPACT_ATOMS: atom_id res chain seq x y z
N SER A 1 20.45 6.05 22.63
CA SER A 1 20.26 7.21 21.75
C SER A 1 18.79 7.23 21.32
N ILE A 2 18.12 8.38 21.38
CA ILE A 2 16.73 8.54 20.93
C ILE A 2 16.73 8.44 19.41
N GLY A 3 15.96 7.50 18.85
CA GLY A 3 15.82 7.32 17.41
C GLY A 3 14.84 8.33 16.80
N VAL A 4 14.90 8.55 15.49
CA VAL A 4 13.96 9.46 14.80
C VAL A 4 12.49 9.06 15.00
N SER A 5 12.20 7.76 15.15
CA SER A 5 10.86 7.26 15.46
C SER A 5 10.38 7.77 16.83
N ASP A 6 11.25 7.82 17.83
CA ASP A 6 10.90 8.30 19.16
C ASP A 6 10.55 9.80 19.13
N VAL A 7 11.24 10.58 18.29
CA VAL A 7 10.95 12.01 18.08
C VAL A 7 9.56 12.19 17.44
N PHE A 8 9.22 11.40 16.42
CA PHE A 8 7.89 11.46 15.80
C PHE A 8 6.79 11.06 16.77
N LYS A 9 6.98 9.97 17.51
CA LYS A 9 6.01 9.50 18.51
C LYS A 9 5.81 10.53 19.63
N ALA A 10 6.87 11.17 20.11
CA ALA A 10 6.77 12.24 21.10
C ALA A 10 5.98 13.47 20.60
N ALA A 11 5.95 13.69 19.28
CA ALA A 11 5.15 14.72 18.63
C ALA A 11 3.73 14.25 18.23
N GLY A 12 3.33 13.02 18.58
CA GLY A 12 2.04 12.45 18.20
C GLY A 12 1.93 12.09 16.72
N LEU A 13 3.06 11.87 16.03
CA LEU A 13 3.12 11.48 14.62
C LEU A 13 3.47 10.01 14.48
N ASP A 14 2.68 9.28 13.68
CA ASP A 14 2.94 7.88 13.36
C ASP A 14 4.03 7.74 12.29
N PRO A 15 5.13 7.02 12.57
CA PRO A 15 6.14 6.73 11.56
C PRO A 15 5.71 5.56 10.67
N ILE A 16 5.23 5.89 9.46
CA ILE A 16 4.88 4.92 8.42
C ILE A 16 6.16 4.43 7.74
N PHE A 17 6.51 3.16 7.94
CA PHE A 17 7.69 2.55 7.32
C PHE A 17 7.33 1.75 6.06
N LEU A 18 8.27 1.75 5.12
CA LEU A 18 8.17 0.98 3.89
C LEU A 18 8.88 -0.36 4.02
N LEU A 19 8.24 -1.42 3.53
CA LEU A 19 8.82 -2.75 3.34
C LEU A 19 8.64 -3.19 1.89
N SER A 20 9.51 -4.08 1.42
CA SER A 20 9.53 -4.58 0.04
C SER A 20 9.77 -6.09 -0.02
N PRO A 21 9.58 -6.74 -1.18
CA PRO A 21 9.85 -8.18 -1.34
C PRO A 21 11.29 -8.58 -0.97
N THR A 22 12.25 -7.67 -1.16
CA THR A 22 13.68 -7.89 -0.89
C THR A 22 14.08 -7.51 0.53
N THR A 23 13.14 -7.02 1.36
CA THR A 23 13.45 -6.68 2.74
C THR A 23 13.68 -7.95 3.56
N PRO A 24 14.87 -8.11 4.20
CA PRO A 24 15.15 -9.29 5.01
C PRO A 24 14.31 -9.29 6.29
N GLU A 25 14.04 -10.48 6.82
CA GLU A 25 13.19 -10.66 8.01
C GLU A 25 13.73 -9.90 9.24
N SER A 26 15.05 -9.87 9.45
CA SER A 26 15.68 -9.07 10.50
C SER A 26 15.42 -7.56 10.39
N ARG A 27 15.15 -7.05 9.18
CA ARG A 27 14.73 -5.66 8.98
C ARG A 27 13.24 -5.48 9.25
N VAL A 28 12.41 -6.49 8.96
CA VAL A 28 10.98 -6.50 9.30
C VAL A 28 10.81 -6.38 10.81
N GLU A 29 11.54 -7.16 11.60
CA GLU A 29 11.54 -7.09 13.07
C GLU A 29 11.87 -5.68 13.60
N ARG A 30 12.93 -5.08 13.06
CA ARG A 30 13.35 -3.72 13.43
C ARG A 30 12.30 -2.66 13.06
N VAL A 31 11.66 -2.83 11.91
CA VAL A 31 10.57 -1.95 11.48
C VAL A 31 9.35 -2.13 12.40
N ALA A 32 9.00 -3.36 12.75
CA ALA A 32 7.87 -3.63 13.63
C ALA A 32 8.00 -2.97 15.02
N ALA A 33 9.22 -2.92 15.57
CA ALA A 33 9.48 -2.22 16.83
C ALA A 33 9.40 -0.68 16.71
N ALA A 34 9.68 -0.13 15.53
CA ALA A 34 9.81 1.32 15.33
C ALA A 34 8.58 1.96 14.68
N ALA A 35 7.77 1.22 13.93
CA ALA A 35 6.64 1.75 13.18
C ALA A 35 5.47 2.21 14.06
N GLY A 36 4.58 2.99 13.45
CA GLY A 36 3.27 3.39 13.97
C GLY A 36 2.29 3.53 12.81
N GLY A 37 1.00 3.69 13.11
CA GLY A 37 -0.06 3.75 12.09
C GLY A 37 -0.21 2.44 11.31
N PHE A 38 0.50 2.30 10.19
CA PHE A 38 0.46 1.12 9.32
C PHE A 38 1.83 0.86 8.67
N ILE A 39 2.02 -0.35 8.13
CA ILE A 39 3.16 -0.70 7.29
C ILE A 39 2.79 -0.48 5.82
N TYR A 40 3.61 0.27 5.09
CA TYR A 40 3.46 0.42 3.65
C TYR A 40 4.32 -0.64 2.94
N TYR A 41 3.67 -1.68 2.40
CA TYR A 41 4.31 -2.66 1.53
C TYR A 41 4.32 -2.21 0.06
N VAL A 42 5.53 -2.03 -0.49
CA VAL A 42 5.78 -1.66 -1.89
C VAL A 42 6.46 -2.81 -2.63
N SER A 43 5.89 -3.26 -3.75
CA SER A 43 6.57 -4.24 -4.61
C SER A 43 7.32 -3.54 -5.74
N LEU A 44 8.61 -3.86 -5.87
CA LEU A 44 9.51 -3.33 -6.91
C LEU A 44 9.37 -4.03 -8.27
N LYS A 45 8.59 -5.12 -8.37
CA LYS A 45 8.40 -5.89 -9.62
C LYS A 45 7.53 -5.16 -10.67
N GLY A 46 7.66 -3.84 -10.78
CA GLY A 46 7.02 -2.99 -11.79
C GLY A 46 7.98 -2.38 -12.83
N VAL A 47 9.30 -2.61 -12.71
CA VAL A 47 10.31 -2.04 -13.63
C VAL A 47 10.86 -3.03 -14.68
N THR A 48 10.51 -4.32 -14.59
CA THR A 48 11.00 -5.36 -15.51
C THR A 48 9.86 -6.12 -16.17
N GLY A 49 9.22 -5.49 -17.17
CA GLY A 49 8.56 -6.15 -18.31
C GLY A 49 7.48 -7.23 -18.10
N SER A 50 7.12 -7.57 -16.86
CA SER A 50 6.21 -8.66 -16.51
C SER A 50 4.98 -8.04 -15.87
N ALA A 51 3.90 -7.89 -16.63
CA ALA A 51 2.79 -7.00 -16.33
C ALA A 51 1.88 -7.43 -15.16
N ASN A 52 2.16 -8.52 -14.45
CA ASN A 52 1.25 -9.08 -13.45
C ASN A 52 1.86 -9.09 -12.05
N LEU A 53 1.09 -8.55 -11.10
CA LEU A 53 1.27 -8.80 -9.67
C LEU A 53 1.32 -10.30 -9.42
N ASN A 54 2.40 -10.82 -8.84
CA ASN A 54 2.33 -12.13 -8.21
C ASN A 54 1.66 -11.97 -6.83
N MET A 55 0.35 -12.16 -6.81
CA MET A 55 -0.47 -12.04 -5.59
C MET A 55 -0.06 -13.03 -4.50
N GLU A 56 0.46 -14.21 -4.86
CA GLU A 56 0.91 -15.23 -3.90
C GLU A 56 2.16 -14.77 -3.16
N GLU A 57 3.19 -14.30 -3.89
CA GLU A 57 4.40 -13.75 -3.28
C GLU A 57 4.10 -12.58 -2.32
N VAL A 58 3.10 -11.77 -2.66
CA VAL A 58 2.67 -10.63 -1.85
C VAL A 58 1.99 -11.13 -0.58
N ALA A 59 1.09 -12.10 -0.70
CA ALA A 59 0.44 -12.72 0.44
C ALA A 59 1.44 -13.39 1.40
N GLU A 60 2.45 -14.10 0.88
CA GLU A 60 3.52 -14.70 1.68
C GLU A 60 4.34 -13.65 2.44
N LYS A 61 4.66 -12.53 1.79
CA LYS A 61 5.39 -11.43 2.44
C LYS A 61 4.54 -10.71 3.48
N ILE A 62 3.26 -10.48 3.22
CA ILE A 62 2.33 -9.95 4.22
C ILE A 62 2.24 -10.89 5.42
N ALA A 63 2.13 -12.20 5.20
CA ALA A 63 2.12 -13.19 6.29
C ALA A 63 3.42 -13.13 7.12
N THR A 64 4.57 -12.94 6.48
CA THR A 64 5.84 -12.73 7.17
C THR A 64 5.84 -11.44 8.00
N ILE A 65 5.35 -10.33 7.45
CA ILE A 65 5.24 -9.07 8.19
C ILE A 65 4.34 -9.23 9.42
N ARG A 66 3.19 -9.89 9.26
CA ARG A 66 2.21 -10.14 10.33
C ARG A 66 2.73 -11.03 11.45
N ARG A 67 3.75 -11.87 11.21
CA ARG A 67 4.43 -12.63 12.27
C ARG A 67 5.21 -11.73 13.24
N HIS A 68 5.63 -10.56 12.78
CA HIS A 68 6.50 -9.64 13.54
C HIS A 68 5.81 -8.33 13.94
N CYS A 69 4.73 -7.95 13.25
CA CYS A 69 4.08 -6.66 13.40
C CYS A 69 2.55 -6.81 13.48
N THR A 70 1.94 -6.10 14.42
CA THR A 70 0.48 -6.06 14.61
C THR A 70 -0.21 -4.89 13.89
N LEU A 71 0.57 -3.99 13.28
CA LEU A 71 0.02 -2.86 12.52
C LEU A 71 -0.63 -3.35 11.22
N PRO A 72 -1.70 -2.68 10.74
CA PRO A 72 -2.26 -2.93 9.42
C PRO A 72 -1.19 -2.85 8.33
N VAL A 73 -1.31 -3.69 7.30
CA VAL A 73 -0.41 -3.68 6.14
C VAL A 73 -1.15 -3.12 4.93
N GLY A 74 -0.73 -1.94 4.50
CA GLY A 74 -1.19 -1.30 3.27
C GLY A 74 -0.31 -1.66 2.08
N VAL A 75 -0.91 -1.97 0.94
CA VAL A 75 -0.21 -2.38 -0.27
C VAL A 75 -0.38 -1.33 -1.36
N GLY A 76 0.72 -0.86 -1.95
CA GLY A 76 0.68 0.21 -2.96
C GLY A 76 1.54 -0.02 -4.19
N PHE A 77 1.08 -0.84 -5.12
CA PHE A 77 1.75 -1.01 -6.41
C PHE A 77 0.81 -1.55 -7.48
N GLY A 78 0.85 -0.96 -8.68
CA GLY A 78 0.15 -1.48 -9.86
C GLY A 78 -1.38 -1.45 -9.84
N ILE A 79 -2.02 -0.88 -8.80
CA ILE A 79 -3.48 -0.81 -8.70
C ILE A 79 -4.02 0.25 -9.67
N ARG A 80 -4.81 -0.17 -10.65
CA ARG A 80 -5.30 0.69 -11.74
C ARG A 80 -6.81 0.74 -11.90
N ASP A 81 -7.51 -0.26 -11.37
CA ASP A 81 -8.95 -0.50 -11.55
C ASP A 81 -9.54 -1.25 -10.33
N ALA A 82 -10.87 -1.38 -10.32
CA ALA A 82 -11.60 -2.13 -9.30
C ALA A 82 -11.12 -3.57 -9.13
N ALA A 83 -10.82 -4.29 -10.23
CA ALA A 83 -10.43 -5.70 -10.18
C ALA A 83 -9.09 -5.89 -9.44
N THR A 84 -8.10 -5.04 -9.75
CA THR A 84 -6.81 -5.06 -9.06
C THR A 84 -6.94 -4.61 -7.61
N ALA A 85 -7.81 -3.62 -7.33
CA ALA A 85 -8.09 -3.18 -5.97
C ALA A 85 -8.75 -4.29 -5.12
N GLU A 86 -9.70 -5.04 -5.69
CA GLU A 86 -10.32 -6.19 -5.05
C GLU A 86 -9.30 -7.27 -4.72
N ALA A 87 -8.46 -7.66 -5.70
CA ALA A 87 -7.45 -8.68 -5.51
C ALA A 87 -6.51 -8.33 -4.35
N VAL A 88 -6.04 -7.08 -4.27
CA VAL A 88 -5.19 -6.60 -3.18
C VAL A 88 -5.96 -6.57 -1.85
N ALA A 89 -7.19 -6.08 -1.84
CA ALA A 89 -8.02 -6.01 -0.64
C ALA A 89 -8.35 -7.37 -0.03
N ARG A 90 -8.31 -8.46 -0.80
CA ARG A 90 -8.45 -9.84 -0.27
C ARG A 90 -7.28 -10.30 0.58
N ILE A 91 -6.10 -9.69 0.45
CA ILE A 91 -4.87 -10.14 1.13
C ILE A 91 -4.24 -9.08 2.05
N ALA A 92 -4.62 -7.82 1.92
CA ALA A 92 -4.05 -6.68 2.64
C ALA A 92 -5.12 -5.91 3.43
N ASP A 93 -4.67 -5.14 4.43
CA ASP A 93 -5.56 -4.35 5.28
C ASP A 93 -5.94 -3.00 4.64
N ALA A 94 -5.10 -2.52 3.71
CA ALA A 94 -5.37 -1.31 2.93
C ALA A 94 -4.81 -1.40 1.51
N VAL A 95 -5.46 -0.66 0.60
CA VAL A 95 -5.07 -0.51 -0.81
C VAL A 95 -4.60 0.93 -1.03
N VAL A 96 -3.37 1.13 -1.49
CA VAL A 96 -2.78 2.45 -1.73
C VAL A 96 -2.64 2.71 -3.22
N VAL A 97 -3.29 3.78 -3.71
CA VAL A 97 -3.33 4.11 -5.14
C VAL A 97 -2.74 5.51 -5.36
N GLY A 98 -1.55 5.58 -5.95
CA GLY A 98 -0.84 6.84 -6.22
C GLY A 98 -0.82 7.18 -7.71
N SER A 99 0.03 6.48 -8.47
CA SER A 99 0.30 6.78 -9.89
C SER A 99 -0.96 6.83 -10.76
N ARG A 100 -1.96 5.98 -10.49
CA ARG A 100 -3.23 5.98 -11.24
C ARG A 100 -4.04 7.26 -10.99
N ILE A 101 -4.06 7.79 -9.76
CA ILE A 101 -4.74 9.05 -9.42
C ILE A 101 -3.99 10.23 -10.04
N VAL A 102 -2.66 10.25 -9.92
CA VAL A 102 -1.81 11.29 -10.55
C VAL A 102 -2.03 11.32 -12.05
N ASN A 103 -2.00 10.17 -12.73
CA ASN A 103 -2.27 10.08 -14.16
C ASN A 103 -3.69 10.56 -14.52
N GLU A 104 -4.70 10.32 -13.66
CA GLU A 104 -6.03 10.88 -13.88
C GLU A 104 -6.03 12.40 -13.81
N ILE A 105 -5.31 12.98 -12.86
CA ILE A 105 -5.17 14.44 -12.72
C ILE A 105 -4.45 15.02 -13.94
N GLU A 106 -3.32 14.45 -14.35
CA GLU A 106 -2.49 14.95 -15.44
C GLU A 106 -3.16 14.87 -16.82
N THR A 107 -4.04 13.88 -17.02
CA THR A 107 -4.72 13.64 -18.31
C THR A 107 -6.14 14.20 -18.38
N SER A 108 -6.58 14.88 -17.32
CA SER A 108 -7.90 15.50 -17.25
C SER A 108 -7.85 16.97 -17.63
N PRO A 109 -8.85 17.50 -18.36
CA PRO A 109 -9.08 18.93 -18.41
C PRO A 109 -9.28 19.48 -16.99
N GLU A 110 -8.77 20.67 -16.69
CA GLU A 110 -8.81 21.27 -15.34
C GLU A 110 -10.22 21.30 -14.74
N SER A 111 -11.23 21.62 -15.55
CA SER A 111 -12.64 21.65 -15.15
C SER A 111 -13.22 20.28 -14.77
N GLU A 112 -12.59 19.19 -15.20
CA GLU A 112 -13.06 17.81 -15.01
C GLU A 112 -12.19 17.00 -14.03
N VAL A 113 -11.04 17.51 -13.59
CA VAL A 113 -10.10 16.79 -12.69
C VAL A 113 -10.82 16.19 -11.49
N VAL A 114 -11.64 16.99 -10.80
CA VAL A 114 -12.35 16.55 -9.60
C VAL A 114 -13.36 15.45 -9.92
N ASN A 115 -14.13 15.59 -11.00
CA ASN A 115 -15.14 14.60 -11.41
C ASN A 115 -14.51 13.27 -11.83
N ARG A 116 -13.40 13.35 -12.57
CA ARG A 116 -12.69 12.18 -13.07
C ARG A 116 -11.97 11.41 -11.96
N VAL A 117 -11.30 12.12 -11.04
CA VAL A 117 -10.71 11.50 -9.84
C VAL A 117 -11.80 10.89 -8.95
N LYS A 118 -12.92 11.59 -8.73
CA LYS A 118 -14.06 11.04 -7.97
C LYS A 118 -14.57 9.74 -8.59
N THR A 119 -14.75 9.70 -9.91
CA THR A 119 -15.22 8.52 -10.63
C THR A 119 -14.25 7.35 -10.47
N LEU A 120 -12.95 7.61 -10.63
CA LEU A 120 -11.89 6.62 -10.42
C LEU A 120 -11.91 6.07 -8.98
N VAL A 121 -11.97 6.94 -7.97
CA VAL A 121 -11.97 6.52 -6.56
C VAL A 121 -13.24 5.72 -6.22
N GLN A 122 -14.39 6.07 -6.79
CA GLN A 122 -15.63 5.28 -6.63
C GLN A 122 -15.50 3.88 -7.23
N ASP A 123 -14.87 3.74 -8.40
CA ASP A 123 -14.62 2.44 -9.01
C ASP A 123 -13.68 1.58 -8.15
N LEU A 124 -12.54 2.16 -7.73
CA LEU A 124 -11.60 1.50 -6.83
C LEU A 124 -12.27 1.05 -5.53
N ARG A 125 -13.11 1.91 -4.92
CA ARG A 125 -13.85 1.61 -3.69
C ARG A 125 -14.79 0.41 -3.86
N ARG A 126 -15.49 0.29 -5.00
CA ARG A 126 -16.33 -0.87 -5.30
C ARG A 126 -15.53 -2.16 -5.31
N GLY A 127 -14.33 -2.14 -5.89
CA GLY A 127 -13.41 -3.28 -5.86
C GLY A 127 -13.04 -3.69 -4.44
N VAL A 128 -12.65 -2.73 -3.60
CA VAL A 128 -12.31 -3.01 -2.20
C VAL A 128 -13.53 -3.53 -1.41
N ASP A 129 -14.74 -2.99 -1.65
CA ASP A 129 -15.98 -3.47 -1.01
C ASP A 129 -16.37 -4.89 -1.43
N ALA A 130 -16.05 -5.27 -2.68
CA ALA A 130 -16.31 -6.62 -3.19
C ALA A 130 -15.43 -7.69 -2.53
N ALA A 131 -14.25 -7.32 -2.03
CA ALA A 131 -13.35 -8.24 -1.32
C ALA A 131 -13.90 -8.68 0.05
N SER A 132 -14.80 -7.89 0.65
CA SER A 132 -15.45 -8.20 1.93
C SER A 132 -16.71 -9.06 1.78
N ARG A 133 -17.09 -9.43 0.55
CA ARG A 133 -18.18 -10.36 0.24
C ARG A 133 -17.62 -11.77 0.02
#